data_AF-A0A315XI68-F1
#
_entry.id   AF-A0A315XI68-F1
#
_cell.length_a   1.000
_cell.length_b   1.000
_cell.length_c   1.000
_cell.angle_alpha   90.00
_cell.angle_beta   90.00
_cell.angle_gamma   90.00
#
_symmetry.space_group_name_H-M   'P 1'
#
loop_
_entity.id
_entity.type
_entity.pdbx_description
1 polymer ?
#
loop_
_entity_poly.entity_id
_entity_poly.type
_entity_poly.pdbx_seq_one_letter_code
_entity_poly.pdbx_strand_id
1 'polypeptide(L)' 'MEVRFSDDEIAEALTVLVNRMADEAGLSDKDRAMLKRWRSSKMKLGGDDMEDLVRKANDDFAQGLQRRQRSQIRKPDWVD' A
#
# COMPACT_ATOMS: atom_id res chain seq x y z
N MET A 1 -8.35 17.58 -9.99
CA MET A 1 -8.58 16.73 -8.80
C MET A 1 -7.33 15.89 -8.62
N GLU A 2 -6.60 16.11 -7.54
CA GLU A 2 -5.41 15.33 -7.24
C GLU A 2 -5.86 14.01 -6.62
N VAL A 3 -5.61 12.89 -7.28
CA VAL A 3 -6.00 11.57 -6.80
C VAL A 3 -4.93 11.08 -5.85
N ARG A 4 -5.27 11.01 -4.56
CA ARG A 4 -4.40 10.54 -3.48
C ARG A 4 -5.23 9.72 -2.49
N PHE A 5 -4.57 8.75 -1.86
CA PHE A 5 -5.12 8.00 -0.75
C PHE A 5 -5.03 8.82 0.53
N SER A 6 -6.06 8.72 1.37
CA SER A 6 -6.05 9.22 2.74
C SER A 6 -5.33 8.27 3.70
N ASP A 7 -4.98 8.79 4.87
CA ASP A 7 -4.36 8.01 5.95
C ASP A 7 -5.24 6.82 6.36
N ASP A 8 -6.55 7.04 6.45
CA ASP A 8 -7.54 6.03 6.81
C ASP A 8 -7.59 4.92 5.75
N GLU A 9 -7.62 5.27 4.46
CA GLU A 9 -7.63 4.30 3.35
C GLU A 9 -6.38 3.41 3.36
N ILE A 10 -5.20 3.99 3.60
CA ILE A 10 -3.96 3.23 3.68
C ILE A 10 -3.92 2.37 4.95
N ALA A 11 -4.44 2.87 6.08
CA ALA A 11 -4.50 2.11 7.33
C ALA A 11 -5.44 0.90 7.23
N GLU A 12 -6.57 1.06 6.56
CA GLU A 12 -7.49 -0.04 6.26
C GLU A 12 -6.87 -1.06 5.31
N ALA A 13 -6.25 -0.61 4.22
CA ALA A 13 -5.55 -1.48 3.29
C ALA A 13 -4.45 -2.31 3.99
N LEU A 14 -3.63 -1.65 4.81
CA LEU A 14 -2.61 -2.31 5.61
C LEU A 14 -3.21 -3.35 6.57
N THR A 15 -4.34 -3.04 7.19
CA THR A 15 -5.05 -3.96 8.10
C THR A 15 -5.44 -5.25 7.39
N VAL A 16 -6.02 -5.12 6.19
CA VAL A 16 -6.45 -6.27 5.39
C VAL A 16 -5.24 -7.12 4.99
N LEU A 17 -4.16 -6.49 4.53
CA LEU A 17 -2.94 -7.20 4.14
C LEU A 17 -2.31 -7.95 5.32
N VAL A 18 -2.19 -7.31 6.48
CA VAL A 18 -1.62 -7.92 7.68
C VAL A 18 -2.45 -9.11 8.15
N ASN A 19 -3.78 -9.00 8.16
CA ASN A 19 -4.66 -10.09 8.56
C ASN A 19 -4.55 -11.26 7.57
N ARG A 20 -4.56 -10.97 6.26
CA ARG A 20 -4.37 -11.99 5.24
C ARG A 20 -3.04 -12.73 5.39
N MET A 21 -1.94 -12.00 5.59
CA MET A 21 -0.63 -12.60 5.82
C MET A 21 -0.59 -13.43 7.10
N ALA A 22 -1.21 -12.95 8.18
CA ALA A 22 -1.32 -13.68 9.44
C ALA A 22 -2.01 -15.05 9.25
N ASP A 23 -3.01 -15.12 8.39
CA ASP A 23 -3.85 -16.30 8.21
C ASP A 23 -3.32 -17.24 7.11
N GLU A 24 -2.81 -16.71 6.00
CA GLU A 24 -2.47 -17.48 4.80
C GLU A 24 -0.98 -17.84 4.69
N ALA A 25 -0.07 -17.11 5.35
CA ALA A 25 1.37 -17.28 5.12
C ALA A 25 2.01 -18.46 5.89
N GLY A 26 1.20 -19.33 6.53
CA GLY A 26 1.70 -20.48 7.28
C GLY A 26 2.61 -20.11 8.47
N LEU A 27 2.42 -18.91 9.04
CA LEU A 27 3.22 -18.40 10.13
C LEU A 27 3.03 -19.21 11.41
N SER A 28 4.09 -19.30 12.22
CA SER A 28 3.96 -19.78 13.60
C SER A 28 3.07 -18.83 14.41
N ASP A 29 2.44 -19.34 15.49
CA ASP A 29 1.62 -18.50 16.37
C ASP A 29 2.42 -17.33 16.96
N LYS A 30 3.71 -17.54 17.22
CA LYS A 30 4.62 -16.49 17.69
C LYS A 30 4.77 -15.38 16.66
N ASP A 31 5.01 -15.73 15.40
CA ASP A 31 5.21 -14.76 14.32
C ASP A 31 3.93 -14.03 13.96
N ARG A 32 2.80 -14.75 13.95
CA ARG A 32 1.47 -14.17 13.81
C ARG A 32 1.18 -13.13 14.89
N ALA A 33 1.48 -13.46 16.15
CA ALA A 33 1.29 -12.54 17.26
C ALA A 33 2.24 -11.34 17.18
N MET A 34 3.48 -11.55 16.74
CA MET A 34 4.44 -10.47 16.50
C MET A 34 3.96 -9.52 15.42
N LEU A 35 3.45 -10.04 14.30
CA LEU A 35 2.92 -9.24 13.19
C LEU A 35 1.72 -8.39 13.62
N LYS A 36 0.76 -8.98 14.35
CA LYS A 36 -0.40 -8.24 14.89
C LYS A 36 0.02 -7.15 15.87
N ARG A 37 0.97 -7.43 16.77
CA ARG A 37 1.53 -6.44 17.72
C ARG A 37 2.26 -5.30 17.01
N TRP A 38 3.04 -5.61 15.98
CA TRP A 38 3.72 -4.60 15.17
C TRP A 38 2.70 -3.65 14.54
N ARG A 39 1.67 -4.19 13.87
CA ARG A 39 0.61 -3.37 13.27
C ARG A 39 -0.07 -2.46 14.29
N SER A 40 -0.38 -2.97 15.49
CA SER A 40 -1.07 -2.16 16.52
C SER A 40 -0.18 -1.14 17.22
N SER A 41 1.15 -1.32 17.21
CA SER A 41 2.07 -0.48 17.97
C SER A 41 2.79 0.56 17.11
N LYS A 42 3.28 0.15 15.95
CA LYS A 42 4.08 0.98 15.04
C LYS A 42 3.24 1.64 13.95
N MET A 43 2.27 0.93 13.41
CA MET A 43 1.45 1.41 12.29
C MET A 43 0.13 2.03 12.79
N LYS A 44 0.24 2.94 13.76
CA LYS A 44 -0.91 3.71 14.27
C LYS A 44 -1.15 4.93 13.38
N LEU A 45 -2.41 5.31 13.22
CA LEU A 45 -2.77 6.58 12.58
C LEU A 45 -2.08 7.75 13.28
N GLY A 46 -1.51 8.66 12.50
CA GLY A 46 -0.75 9.82 12.97
C GLY A 46 0.60 9.48 13.62
N GLY A 47 1.11 8.25 13.47
CA GLY A 47 2.48 7.91 13.83
C GLY A 47 3.42 8.04 12.64
N ASP A 48 4.68 8.40 12.89
CA ASP A 48 5.72 8.63 11.86
C ASP A 48 5.80 7.50 10.82
N ASP A 49 5.81 6.24 11.25
CA ASP A 49 5.89 5.07 10.36
C ASP A 49 4.66 4.98 9.42
N MET A 50 3.49 5.40 9.89
CA MET A 50 2.26 5.40 9.11
C MET A 50 2.23 6.57 8.13
N GLU A 51 2.67 7.76 8.55
CA GLU A 51 2.81 8.92 7.67
C GLU A 51 3.79 8.64 6.53
N ASP A 52 4.91 7.99 6.83
CA ASP A 52 5.88 7.55 5.83
C ASP A 52 5.29 6.52 4.85
N LEU A 53 4.48 5.58 5.35
CA LEU A 53 3.77 4.64 4.49
C LEU A 53 2.79 5.35 3.55
N VAL A 54 1.99 6.29 4.07
CA VAL A 54 1.01 7.06 3.27
C VAL A 54 1.73 7.86 2.19
N ARG A 55 2.79 8.57 2.56
CA ARG A 55 3.62 9.35 1.63
C ARG A 55 4.15 8.47 0.52
N LYS A 56 4.79 7.36 0.88
CA LYS A 56 5.35 6.42 -0.10
C LYS A 56 4.27 5.81 -1.00
N ALA A 57 3.14 5.41 -0.44
CA ALA A 57 2.04 4.80 -1.22
C ALA A 57 1.49 5.78 -2.26
N ASN A 58 1.35 7.05 -1.89
CA ASN A 58 0.92 8.11 -2.80
C ASN A 58 1.98 8.43 -3.87
N ASP A 59 3.26 8.45 -3.51
CA ASP A 59 4.36 8.64 -4.47
C ASP A 59 4.40 7.50 -5.51
N ASP A 60 4.29 6.25 -5.06
CA ASP A 60 4.25 5.08 -5.93
C ASP A 60 3.01 5.10 -6.84
N PHE A 61 1.86 5.51 -6.30
CA PHE A 61 0.62 5.66 -7.08
C PHE A 61 0.76 6.73 -8.16
N ALA A 62 1.30 7.91 -7.83
CA ALA A 62 1.54 8.99 -8.77
C ALA A 62 2.49 8.56 -9.89
N GLN A 63 3.59 7.88 -9.54
CA GLN A 63 4.53 7.32 -10.53
C GLN A 63 3.84 6.29 -11.44
N GLY A 64 3.03 5.40 -10.87
CA GLY A 64 2.25 4.41 -11.62
C GLY A 64 1.29 5.05 -12.61
N LEU A 65 0.60 6.12 -12.19
CA LEU A 65 -0.32 6.88 -13.04
C LEU A 65 0.42 7.56 -14.19
N GLN A 66 1.55 8.22 -13.92
CA GLN A 66 2.39 8.82 -14.96
C GLN A 66 2.87 7.79 -15.99
N ARG A 67 3.31 6.60 -15.53
CA ARG A 67 3.72 5.52 -16.44
C ARG A 67 2.56 5.06 -17.33
N ARG A 68 1.35 4.91 -16.77
CA ARG A 68 0.15 4.53 -17.54
C ARG A 68 -0.26 5.60 -18.55
N GLN A 69 -0.19 6.87 -18.17
CA GLN A 69 -0.46 7.99 -19.09
C GLN A 69 0.54 7.97 -20.27
N ARG A 70 1.83 7.76 -19.99
CA ARG A 70 2.85 7.62 -21.04
C ARG A 70 2.64 6.39 -21.92
N SER A 71 2.19 5.26 -21.37
CA SER A 71 1.94 4.05 -22.16
C SER A 71 0.67 4.17 -23.02
N GLN A 72 -0.37 4.87 -22.58
CA GLN A 72 -1.56 5.13 -23.41
C GLN A 72 -1.27 6.02 -24.63
N ILE A 73 -0.23 6.86 -24.56
CA ILE A 73 0.23 7.67 -25.70
C ILE A 73 0.98 6.81 -26.73
N ARG A 74 1.58 5.69 -26.30
CA ARG A 74 2.22 4.72 -27.20
C ARG A 74 1.13 3.82 -27.80
N LYS A 75 0.42 4.39 -28.79
CA LYS A 75 -0.50 3.64 -29.64
C LYS A 75 0.23 2.44 -30.26
N PRO A 76 -0.49 1.35 -30.53
CA PRO A 76 0.11 0.16 -31.07
C PRO A 76 0.75 0.38 -32.43
N ASP A 77 1.85 -0.31 -32.61
CA ASP A 77 2.75 -0.40 -33.76
C ASP A 77 2.12 -1.06 -35.01
N TRP A 78 0.81 -1.33 -35.01
CA TRP A 78 0.06 -1.88 -36.14
C TRP A 78 -0.81 -0.84 -36.88
N VAL A 79 -0.58 0.45 -36.65
CA VAL A 79 -1.16 1.56 -37.45
C VAL A 79 -0.15 2.05 -38.50
N ASP A 80 0.79 1.20 -38.90
CA ASP A 80 1.47 1.23 -40.20
C ASP A 80 1.13 -0.07 -40.96
#